data_AF-A0AAN9JC76-F1
#
_entry.id   AF-A0AAN9JC76-F1
#
_cell.length_a   1.000
_cell.length_b   1.000
_cell.length_c   1.000
_cell.angle_alpha   90.00
_cell.angle_beta   90.00
_cell.angle_gamma   90.00
#
_symmetry.space_group_name_H-M   'P 1'
#
loop_
_entity.id
_entity.type
_entity.pdbx_description
1 polymer ?
#
loop_
_entity_poly.entity_id
_entity_poly.type
_entity_poly.pdbx_seq_one_letter_code
_entity_poly.pdbx_strand_id
1 'polypeptide(L)'
;MFNKKEFTWPTNLQFLGLSENNFRNEFLSSLNGLRHLKSLDLRNNQFEGPLNISGILGLSNLEILDLSHNNITHFVGYQDWSGLKMLEELDISYNEFTGPLPPSYANLTSLRNLELSYNHFMGNIGSNLASLTSLENLAFEGNQFEVPISLTPFANHSNLKTIYGKGNKVIHDSQSNLVTWVPKFQLEVLSLSSMTHTNSLPLPNFLFYQYNLSILECAGCGLEGEFPSWLLENNTNMIYLVLMNCSFTGTFKLPSRPLPTLYEIDLSNNSITGQIPNNNISSIFPNLI
;
A
#
# COMPACT_ATOMS: atom_id res chain seq x y z
N MET A 1 -35.51 0.79 24.38
CA MET A 1 -35.69 -0.65 24.62
C MET A 1 -36.27 -1.27 23.37
N PHE A 2 -35.43 -1.88 22.53
CA PHE A 2 -35.93 -2.75 21.46
C PHE A 2 -36.46 -4.03 22.08
N ASN A 3 -37.70 -4.37 21.75
CA ASN A 3 -38.36 -5.57 22.22
C ASN A 3 -37.63 -6.78 21.62
N LYS A 4 -37.09 -7.69 22.45
CA LYS A 4 -36.42 -8.95 22.06
C LYS A 4 -37.45 -9.93 21.44
N LYS A 5 -38.05 -9.57 20.31
CA LYS A 5 -38.29 -10.58 19.26
C LYS A 5 -36.93 -10.80 18.62
N GLU A 6 -36.43 -12.03 18.68
CA GLU A 6 -35.13 -12.41 18.13
C GLU A 6 -35.04 -11.94 16.68
N PHE A 7 -34.35 -10.83 16.47
CA PHE A 7 -34.01 -10.39 15.13
C PHE A 7 -33.01 -11.39 14.58
N THR A 8 -33.41 -12.11 13.54
CA THR A 8 -32.56 -13.04 12.82
C THR A 8 -32.35 -12.51 11.41
N TRP A 9 -31.10 -12.41 10.97
CA TRP A 9 -30.81 -12.07 9.60
C TRP A 9 -31.34 -13.12 8.61
N PRO A 10 -31.63 -12.72 7.36
CA PRO A 10 -31.85 -13.68 6.29
C PRO A 10 -30.61 -14.59 6.12
N THR A 11 -30.80 -15.90 6.18
CA THR A 11 -29.68 -16.86 6.17
C THR A 11 -28.89 -16.88 4.86
N ASN A 12 -29.50 -16.48 3.74
CA ASN A 12 -28.86 -16.42 2.42
C ASN A 12 -28.28 -15.05 2.08
N LEU A 13 -28.17 -14.14 3.05
CA LEU A 13 -27.62 -12.81 2.81
C LEU A 13 -26.15 -12.91 2.38
N GLN A 14 -25.85 -12.34 1.21
CA GLN A 14 -24.49 -12.35 0.62
C GLN A 14 -23.83 -10.97 0.67
N PHE A 15 -24.61 -9.90 0.63
CA PHE A 15 -24.13 -8.53 0.63
C PHE A 15 -24.87 -7.76 1.70
N LEU A 16 -24.14 -7.08 2.57
CA LEU A 16 -24.68 -6.23 3.62
C LEU A 16 -23.95 -4.90 3.61
N GLY A 17 -24.57 -3.90 2.99
CA GLY A 17 -24.10 -2.51 3.00
C GLY A 17 -24.81 -1.70 4.07
N LEU A 18 -24.04 -1.19 5.02
CA LEU A 18 -24.50 -0.41 6.16
C LEU A 18 -23.66 0.85 6.37
N SER A 19 -22.95 1.29 5.33
CA SER A 19 -22.14 2.50 5.38
C SER A 19 -22.96 3.76 5.60
N GLU A 20 -22.31 4.82 6.08
CA GLU A 20 -22.92 6.14 6.30
C GLU A 20 -24.07 6.10 7.34
N ASN A 21 -23.81 5.45 8.47
CA ASN A 21 -24.79 5.26 9.54
C ASN A 21 -24.20 5.59 10.92
N ASN A 22 -24.95 5.29 11.98
CA ASN A 22 -24.53 5.53 13.37
C ASN A 22 -24.37 4.23 14.16
N PHE A 23 -24.00 3.12 13.49
CA PHE A 23 -23.77 1.85 14.18
C PHE A 23 -22.53 1.95 15.09
N ARG A 24 -22.63 1.38 16.28
CA ARG A 24 -21.58 1.35 17.30
C ARG A 24 -21.09 -0.08 17.52
N ASN A 25 -20.01 -0.24 18.29
CA ASN A 25 -19.34 -1.52 18.56
C ASN A 25 -20.29 -2.69 18.89
N GLU A 26 -21.36 -2.44 19.65
CA GLU A 26 -22.36 -3.45 20.03
C GLU A 26 -23.09 -4.10 18.84
N PHE A 27 -23.15 -3.42 17.70
CA PHE A 27 -23.76 -3.93 16.47
C PHE A 27 -23.07 -5.19 15.94
N LEU A 28 -21.75 -5.32 16.09
CA LEU A 28 -21.00 -6.46 15.54
C LEU A 28 -21.48 -7.81 16.10
N SER A 29 -21.96 -7.82 17.34
CA SER A 29 -22.53 -9.03 17.95
C SER A 29 -23.75 -9.57 17.20
N SER A 30 -24.46 -8.71 16.47
CA SER A 30 -25.64 -9.09 15.69
C SER A 30 -25.30 -9.78 14.37
N LEU A 31 -24.05 -9.71 13.88
CA LEU A 31 -23.64 -10.30 12.60
C LEU A 31 -23.35 -11.81 12.69
N ASN A 32 -23.38 -12.37 13.90
CA ASN A 32 -23.09 -13.78 14.11
C ASN A 32 -24.06 -14.67 13.29
N GLY A 33 -23.51 -15.67 12.60
CA GLY A 33 -24.27 -16.68 11.88
C GLY A 33 -24.55 -16.35 10.41
N LEU A 34 -24.11 -15.19 9.90
CA LEU A 34 -24.19 -14.80 8.48
C LEU A 34 -23.20 -15.57 7.59
N ARG A 35 -23.22 -16.91 7.63
CA ARG A 35 -22.22 -17.79 7.00
C ARG A 35 -22.12 -17.67 5.48
N HIS A 36 -23.13 -17.11 4.81
CA HIS A 36 -23.17 -16.89 3.37
C HIS A 36 -22.74 -15.48 2.96
N LEU A 37 -22.43 -14.61 3.92
CA LEU A 37 -22.04 -13.23 3.63
C LEU A 37 -20.67 -13.22 2.94
N LYS A 38 -20.62 -12.53 1.80
CA LYS A 38 -19.44 -12.32 0.96
C LYS A 38 -18.90 -10.90 1.10
N SER A 39 -19.79 -9.92 1.27
CA SER A 39 -19.39 -8.52 1.38
C SER A 39 -20.10 -7.86 2.56
N LEU A 40 -19.30 -7.22 3.41
CA LEU A 40 -19.75 -6.44 4.55
C LEU A 40 -19.12 -5.05 4.46
N ASP A 41 -19.97 -4.05 4.24
CA ASP A 41 -19.58 -2.64 4.24
C ASP A 41 -20.14 -1.95 5.49
N LEU A 42 -19.22 -1.55 6.36
CA LEU A 42 -19.46 -0.85 7.62
C LEU A 42 -18.76 0.53 7.64
N ARG A 43 -18.36 1.04 6.48
CA ARG A 43 -17.66 2.32 6.35
C ARG A 43 -18.45 3.47 6.93
N ASN A 44 -17.77 4.45 7.54
CA ASN A 44 -18.40 5.68 8.01
C ASN A 44 -19.56 5.41 8.99
N ASN A 45 -19.21 4.83 10.14
CA ASN A 45 -20.09 4.56 11.25
C ASN A 45 -19.49 5.14 12.56
N GLN A 46 -20.03 4.76 13.71
CA GLN A 46 -19.54 5.16 15.04
C GLN A 46 -18.81 4.01 15.73
N PHE A 47 -18.07 3.18 14.98
CA PHE A 47 -17.18 2.19 15.60
C PHE A 47 -15.97 2.92 16.18
N GLU A 48 -15.71 2.76 17.48
CA GLU A 48 -14.69 3.57 18.17
C GLU A 48 -13.88 2.78 19.18
N GLY A 49 -12.65 3.22 19.43
CA GLY A 49 -11.77 2.62 20.44
C GLY A 49 -11.44 1.15 20.12
N PRO A 50 -11.26 0.31 21.16
CA PRO A 50 -11.04 -1.12 20.97
C PRO A 50 -12.28 -1.81 20.38
N LEU A 51 -12.13 -2.42 19.20
CA LEU A 51 -13.22 -3.10 18.51
C LEU A 51 -13.12 -4.62 18.66
N ASN A 52 -14.20 -5.26 19.13
CA ASN A 52 -14.31 -6.71 19.19
C ASN A 52 -15.01 -7.23 17.93
N ILE A 53 -14.26 -7.85 17.02
CA ILE A 53 -14.78 -8.37 15.74
C ILE A 53 -15.20 -9.85 15.81
N SER A 54 -15.42 -10.42 16.99
CA SER A 54 -15.82 -11.83 17.14
C SER A 54 -17.10 -12.20 16.36
N GLY A 55 -18.01 -11.26 16.14
CA GLY A 55 -19.20 -11.46 15.29
C GLY A 55 -18.89 -11.60 13.80
N ILE A 56 -17.72 -11.12 13.35
CA ILE A 56 -17.23 -11.19 11.96
C ILE A 56 -16.35 -12.43 11.76
N LEU A 57 -15.59 -12.87 12.76
CA LEU A 57 -14.63 -13.99 12.61
C LEU A 57 -15.25 -15.32 12.17
N GLY A 58 -16.56 -15.50 12.37
CA GLY A 58 -17.31 -16.68 11.92
C GLY A 58 -17.83 -16.61 10.47
N LEU A 59 -17.61 -15.51 9.76
CA LEU A 59 -18.09 -15.28 8.39
C LEU A 59 -17.12 -15.91 7.38
N SER A 60 -17.08 -17.24 7.34
CA SER A 60 -16.09 -18.01 6.57
C SER A 60 -16.09 -17.77 5.05
N ASN A 61 -17.18 -17.20 4.51
CA ASN A 61 -17.32 -16.88 3.09
C ASN A 61 -17.09 -15.39 2.78
N LEU A 62 -16.69 -14.60 3.77
CA LEU A 62 -16.46 -13.17 3.60
C LEU A 62 -15.25 -12.95 2.69
N GLU A 63 -15.48 -12.23 1.61
CA GLU A 63 -14.52 -11.87 0.57
C GLU A 63 -14.09 -10.40 0.71
N ILE A 64 -15.01 -9.52 1.11
CA ILE A 64 -14.78 -8.07 1.24
C ILE A 64 -15.24 -7.61 2.61
N LEU A 65 -14.35 -6.91 3.33
CA LEU A 65 -14.64 -6.23 4.59
C LEU A 65 -14.16 -4.78 4.53
N ASP A 66 -15.10 -3.85 4.63
CA ASP A 66 -14.82 -2.41 4.74
C ASP A 66 -15.23 -1.92 6.14
N LEU A 67 -14.24 -1.47 6.92
CA LEU A 67 -14.37 -0.84 8.23
C LEU A 67 -13.79 0.59 8.22
N SER A 68 -13.54 1.15 7.04
CA SER A 68 -12.90 2.45 6.87
C SER A 68 -13.73 3.60 7.42
N HIS A 69 -13.10 4.75 7.64
CA HIS A 69 -13.77 5.96 8.14
C HIS A 69 -14.52 5.72 9.46
N ASN A 70 -13.86 5.11 10.44
CA ASN A 70 -14.39 4.94 11.80
C ASN A 70 -13.35 5.51 12.79
N ASN A 71 -13.54 5.28 14.08
CA ASN A 71 -12.63 5.75 15.14
C ASN A 71 -11.96 4.57 15.89
N ILE A 72 -11.70 3.47 15.18
CA ILE A 72 -11.18 2.22 15.76
C ILE A 72 -9.70 2.38 16.09
N THR A 73 -9.28 2.00 17.30
CA THR A 73 -7.87 2.13 17.73
C THR A 73 -7.08 0.82 17.69
N HIS A 74 -7.75 -0.32 17.84
CA HIS A 74 -7.20 -1.67 17.69
C HIS A 74 -8.30 -2.72 17.75
N PHE A 75 -8.01 -3.93 17.25
CA PHE A 75 -8.84 -5.10 17.49
C PHE A 75 -8.53 -5.72 18.84
N VAL A 76 -9.57 -5.99 19.63
CA VAL A 76 -9.43 -6.54 20.98
C VAL A 76 -8.74 -7.91 20.93
N GLY A 77 -7.65 -8.07 21.70
CA GLY A 77 -7.03 -9.37 21.96
C GLY A 77 -6.29 -10.01 20.79
N TYR A 78 -5.83 -9.22 19.80
CA TYR A 78 -5.14 -9.73 18.60
C TYR A 78 -5.89 -10.89 17.95
N GLN A 79 -7.19 -10.69 17.75
CA GLN A 79 -8.13 -11.68 17.25
C GLN A 79 -7.59 -12.47 16.06
N ASP A 80 -7.91 -13.77 16.05
CA ASP A 80 -7.45 -14.73 15.06
C ASP A 80 -8.31 -14.65 13.79
N TRP A 81 -7.69 -14.20 12.71
CA TRP A 81 -8.29 -14.09 11.39
C TRP A 81 -8.36 -15.41 10.61
N SER A 82 -7.90 -16.54 11.18
CA SER A 82 -7.82 -17.84 10.51
C SER A 82 -9.16 -18.38 9.97
N GLY A 83 -10.28 -17.87 10.48
CA GLY A 83 -11.62 -18.18 9.98
C GLY A 83 -11.98 -17.52 8.65
N LEU A 84 -11.37 -16.37 8.32
CA LEU A 84 -11.68 -15.57 7.13
C LEU A 84 -10.80 -15.94 5.94
N LYS A 85 -10.82 -17.23 5.57
CA LYS A 85 -9.96 -17.79 4.53
C LYS A 85 -10.29 -17.31 3.12
N MET A 86 -11.46 -16.72 2.92
CA MET A 86 -11.90 -16.19 1.63
C MET A 86 -11.71 -14.68 1.52
N LEU A 87 -11.19 -14.01 2.56
CA LEU A 87 -11.07 -12.54 2.56
C LEU A 87 -10.01 -12.12 1.53
N GLU A 88 -10.47 -11.44 0.49
CA GLU A 88 -9.64 -10.91 -0.60
C GLU A 88 -9.38 -9.40 -0.40
N GLU A 89 -10.31 -8.68 0.23
CA GLU A 89 -10.22 -7.24 0.42
C GLU A 89 -10.49 -6.85 1.87
N LEU A 90 -9.55 -6.09 2.45
CA LEU A 90 -9.69 -5.50 3.78
C LEU A 90 -9.35 -4.02 3.70
N ASP A 91 -10.34 -3.19 4.02
CA ASP A 91 -10.15 -1.75 4.19
C ASP A 91 -10.39 -1.36 5.65
N ILE A 92 -9.34 -0.87 6.29
CA ILE A 92 -9.36 -0.29 7.65
C ILE A 92 -8.74 1.11 7.65
N SER A 93 -8.71 1.78 6.50
CA SER A 93 -8.19 3.15 6.38
C SER A 93 -9.05 4.16 7.13
N TYR A 94 -8.51 5.36 7.35
CA TYR A 94 -9.19 6.45 8.02
C TYR A 94 -9.79 6.01 9.37
N ASN A 95 -8.94 5.44 10.21
CA ASN A 95 -9.23 5.04 11.57
C ASN A 95 -8.12 5.57 12.49
N GLU A 96 -8.11 5.12 13.75
CA GLU A 96 -7.15 5.54 14.77
C GLU A 96 -6.22 4.38 15.16
N PHE A 97 -6.00 3.41 14.26
CA PHE A 97 -5.23 2.21 14.58
C PHE A 97 -3.79 2.58 14.98
N THR A 98 -3.32 2.04 16.11
CA THR A 98 -1.98 2.31 16.64
C THR A 98 -1.15 1.02 16.79
N GLY A 99 0.16 1.19 16.96
CA GLY A 99 1.08 0.06 17.16
C GLY A 99 1.46 -0.65 15.86
N PRO A 100 2.15 -1.79 15.93
CA PRO A 100 2.52 -2.57 14.76
C PRO A 100 1.38 -3.41 14.21
N LEU A 101 1.50 -3.83 12.94
CA LEU A 101 0.63 -4.85 12.36
C LEU A 101 0.71 -6.14 13.21
N PRO A 102 -0.42 -6.71 13.64
CA PRO A 102 -0.40 -7.87 14.53
C PRO A 102 -0.03 -9.15 13.77
N PRO A 103 0.60 -10.15 14.44
CA PRO A 103 0.96 -11.43 13.81
C PRO A 103 -0.20 -12.18 13.17
N SER A 104 -1.42 -12.00 13.68
CA SER A 104 -2.60 -12.68 13.15
C SER A 104 -2.97 -12.26 11.72
N TYR A 105 -2.45 -11.13 11.21
CA TYR A 105 -2.67 -10.73 9.82
C TYR A 105 -2.00 -11.68 8.82
N ALA A 106 -0.95 -12.41 9.25
CA ALA A 106 -0.32 -13.45 8.44
C ALA A 106 -1.30 -14.59 8.06
N ASN A 107 -2.44 -14.71 8.73
CA ASN A 107 -3.46 -15.71 8.43
C ASN A 107 -4.40 -15.32 7.27
N LEU A 108 -4.35 -14.07 6.79
CA LEU A 108 -5.17 -13.56 5.69
C LEU A 108 -4.58 -13.96 4.32
N THR A 109 -4.29 -15.24 4.11
CA THR A 109 -3.49 -15.72 2.97
C THR A 109 -4.13 -15.50 1.59
N SER A 110 -5.44 -15.22 1.54
CA SER A 110 -6.19 -14.95 0.31
C SER A 110 -6.26 -13.46 -0.02
N LEU A 111 -5.72 -12.60 0.85
CA LEU A 111 -5.83 -11.15 0.71
C LEU A 111 -5.09 -10.68 -0.55
N ARG A 112 -5.79 -9.90 -1.37
CA ARG A 112 -5.31 -9.30 -2.62
C ARG A 112 -5.21 -7.78 -2.48
N ASN A 113 -6.14 -7.17 -1.75
CA ASN A 113 -6.20 -5.73 -1.52
C ASN A 113 -6.16 -5.44 -0.02
N LEU A 114 -5.16 -4.69 0.42
CA LEU A 114 -5.02 -4.25 1.82
C LEU A 114 -4.87 -2.73 1.87
N GLU A 115 -5.83 -2.07 2.50
CA GLU A 115 -5.88 -0.63 2.66
C GLU A 115 -5.81 -0.25 4.15
N LEU A 116 -4.70 0.39 4.53
CA LEU A 116 -4.31 0.76 5.89
C LEU A 116 -4.13 2.28 6.05
N SER A 117 -4.34 3.05 4.99
CA SER A 117 -3.95 4.46 4.93
C SER A 117 -4.65 5.31 6.00
N TYR A 118 -4.01 6.41 6.37
CA TYR A 118 -4.54 7.40 7.30
C TYR A 118 -4.93 6.78 8.66
N ASN A 119 -3.94 6.16 9.29
CA ASN A 119 -3.99 5.60 10.65
C ASN A 119 -2.74 6.06 11.42
N HIS A 120 -2.46 5.42 12.56
CA HIS A 120 -1.29 5.67 13.39
C HIS A 120 -0.44 4.40 13.57
N PHE A 121 -0.45 3.50 12.59
CA PHE A 121 0.36 2.29 12.62
C PHE A 121 1.85 2.63 12.61
N MET A 122 2.65 1.82 13.29
CA MET A 122 4.10 1.99 13.41
C MET A 122 4.85 0.66 13.25
N GLY A 123 6.17 0.69 13.36
CA GLY A 123 7.02 -0.48 13.16
C GLY A 123 7.25 -0.79 11.68
N ASN A 124 7.80 -1.96 11.39
CA ASN A 124 8.18 -2.32 10.02
C ASN A 124 6.97 -2.78 9.20
N ILE A 125 6.71 -2.16 8.05
CA ILE A 125 5.58 -2.51 7.17
C ILE A 125 5.59 -3.97 6.72
N GLY A 126 6.78 -4.55 6.55
CA GLY A 126 6.94 -5.94 6.11
C GLY A 126 6.63 -6.98 7.19
N SER A 127 6.55 -6.56 8.46
CA SER A 127 6.20 -7.48 9.56
C SER A 127 4.80 -8.03 9.35
N ASN A 128 4.68 -9.35 9.36
CA ASN A 128 3.43 -10.10 9.21
C ASN A 128 2.76 -10.03 7.83
N LEU A 129 3.26 -9.20 6.89
CA LEU A 129 2.81 -9.18 5.50
C LEU A 129 3.59 -10.13 4.59
N ALA A 130 4.82 -10.52 4.96
CA ALA A 130 5.69 -11.38 4.12
C ALA A 130 5.07 -12.71 3.65
N SER A 131 4.03 -13.19 4.35
CA SER A 131 3.33 -14.44 4.06
C SER A 131 2.12 -14.28 3.13
N LEU A 132 1.67 -13.05 2.87
CA LEU A 132 0.47 -12.75 2.09
C LEU A 132 0.79 -12.72 0.59
N THR A 133 1.26 -13.84 0.05
CA THR A 133 1.79 -13.91 -1.34
C THR A 133 0.73 -13.67 -2.43
N SER A 134 -0.56 -13.66 -2.07
CA SER A 134 -1.68 -13.29 -2.94
C SER A 134 -1.85 -11.78 -3.11
N LEU A 135 -1.16 -10.96 -2.30
CA LEU A 135 -1.33 -9.51 -2.29
C LEU A 135 -0.96 -8.89 -3.64
N GLU A 136 -1.87 -8.09 -4.16
CA GLU A 136 -1.74 -7.35 -5.41
C GLU A 136 -1.57 -5.85 -5.14
N ASN A 137 -2.40 -5.31 -4.25
CA ASN A 137 -2.45 -3.89 -3.97
C ASN A 137 -2.30 -3.65 -2.46
N LEU A 138 -1.32 -2.82 -2.11
CA LEU A 138 -1.02 -2.45 -0.73
C LEU A 138 -0.98 -0.93 -0.59
N ALA A 139 -1.85 -0.39 0.24
CA ALA A 139 -1.90 1.03 0.58
C ALA A 139 -1.79 1.21 2.09
N PHE A 140 -0.94 2.13 2.51
CA PHE A 140 -0.64 2.43 3.91
C PHE A 140 -0.19 3.89 4.08
N GLU A 141 -0.67 4.79 3.22
CA GLU A 141 -0.29 6.19 3.23
C GLU A 141 -0.57 6.87 4.57
N GLY A 142 0.18 7.89 4.93
CA GLY A 142 -0.10 8.71 6.11
C GLY A 142 -0.08 7.93 7.44
N ASN A 143 0.81 6.95 7.57
CA ASN A 143 1.07 6.22 8.81
C ASN A 143 2.47 6.57 9.37
N GLN A 144 2.89 5.87 10.42
CA GLN A 144 4.21 5.99 11.05
C GLN A 144 5.07 4.73 10.81
N PHE A 145 4.82 4.00 9.71
CA PHE A 145 5.59 2.81 9.39
C PHE A 145 7.03 3.16 9.05
N GLU A 146 7.93 2.25 9.44
CA GLU A 146 9.28 2.17 8.89
C GLU A 146 9.24 1.28 7.63
N VAL A 147 9.67 1.86 6.50
CA VAL A 147 9.64 1.20 5.19
C VAL A 147 11.07 0.97 4.71
N PRO A 148 11.58 -0.28 4.71
CA PRO A 148 12.85 -0.62 4.09
C PRO A 148 12.86 -0.25 2.61
N ILE A 149 13.81 0.59 2.19
CA ILE A 149 13.91 1.03 0.79
C ILE A 149 14.16 -0.14 -0.19
N SER A 150 14.75 -1.24 0.28
CA SER A 150 14.98 -2.44 -0.54
C SER A 150 13.70 -3.20 -0.93
N LEU A 151 12.60 -3.00 -0.20
CA LEU A 151 11.37 -3.82 -0.29
C LEU A 151 11.59 -5.33 -0.15
N THR A 152 12.71 -5.80 0.44
CA THR A 152 12.97 -7.23 0.62
C THR A 152 11.94 -8.00 1.46
N PRO A 153 11.19 -7.40 2.41
CA PRO A 153 10.10 -8.13 3.06
C PRO A 153 9.03 -8.62 2.07
N PHE A 154 8.93 -7.98 0.91
CA PHE A 154 8.00 -8.36 -0.14
C PHE A 154 8.58 -9.36 -1.14
N ALA A 155 9.77 -9.93 -0.91
CA ALA A 155 10.48 -10.73 -1.90
C ALA A 155 9.73 -11.96 -2.44
N ASN A 156 8.77 -12.49 -1.66
CA ASN A 156 7.97 -13.65 -2.04
C ASN A 156 6.64 -13.32 -2.72
N HIS A 157 6.25 -12.04 -2.84
CA HIS A 157 4.98 -11.65 -3.46
C HIS A 157 5.14 -11.65 -4.98
N SER A 158 4.55 -12.63 -5.66
CA SER A 158 4.61 -12.69 -7.13
C SER A 158 3.53 -11.84 -7.81
N ASN A 159 2.47 -11.48 -7.09
CA ASN A 159 1.30 -10.80 -7.65
C ASN A 159 1.26 -9.29 -7.37
N LEU A 160 2.22 -8.76 -6.62
CA LEU A 160 2.22 -7.37 -6.18
C LEU A 160 2.36 -6.41 -7.38
N LYS A 161 1.46 -5.44 -7.47
CA LYS A 161 1.36 -4.47 -8.57
C LYS A 161 1.47 -3.04 -8.08
N THR A 162 0.81 -2.70 -6.98
CA THR A 162 0.79 -1.32 -6.50
C THR A 162 1.17 -1.22 -5.03
N ILE A 163 2.07 -0.28 -4.73
CA ILE A 163 2.41 0.13 -3.37
C ILE A 163 2.18 1.64 -3.24
N TYR A 164 1.24 2.01 -2.36
CA TYR A 164 0.95 3.38 -1.96
C TYR A 164 1.34 3.57 -0.50
N GLY A 165 2.54 4.11 -0.27
CA GLY A 165 3.16 4.22 1.06
C GLY A 165 3.59 5.65 1.42
N LYS A 166 3.12 6.66 0.68
CA LYS A 166 3.44 8.07 0.90
C LYS A 166 3.22 8.50 2.35
N GLY A 167 4.09 9.35 2.87
CA GLY A 167 3.95 9.92 4.21
C GLY A 167 4.45 9.03 5.35
N ASN A 168 5.10 7.90 5.04
CA ASN A 168 5.77 7.06 6.03
C ASN A 168 7.28 7.37 6.11
N LYS A 169 7.96 6.72 7.06
CA LYS A 169 9.41 6.86 7.26
C LYS A 169 10.15 5.81 6.44
N VAL A 170 10.77 6.23 5.34
CA VAL A 170 11.64 5.34 4.54
C VAL A 170 12.98 5.18 5.26
N ILE A 171 13.44 3.95 5.42
CA ILE A 171 14.66 3.61 6.15
C ILE A 171 15.63 2.81 5.29
N HIS A 172 16.93 2.94 5.61
CA HIS A 172 17.95 2.04 5.11
C HIS A 172 17.82 0.68 5.80
N ASP A 173 17.85 -0.41 5.03
CA ASP A 173 17.99 -1.76 5.56
C ASP A 173 19.30 -2.39 5.07
N SER A 174 19.92 -3.21 5.90
CA SER A 174 21.23 -3.84 5.62
C SER A 174 21.22 -4.77 4.39
N GLN A 175 20.04 -5.12 3.89
CA GLN A 175 19.84 -5.94 2.70
C GLN A 175 19.75 -5.14 1.40
N SER A 176 19.79 -3.80 1.44
CA SER A 176 19.89 -2.93 0.26
C SER A 176 21.06 -3.29 -0.68
N ASN A 177 22.10 -3.92 -0.12
CA ASN A 177 23.31 -4.38 -0.81
C ASN A 177 23.22 -5.80 -1.40
N LEU A 178 22.06 -6.48 -1.36
CA LEU A 178 21.89 -7.76 -2.07
C LEU A 178 21.82 -7.50 -3.59
N VAL A 179 22.99 -7.35 -4.22
CA VAL A 179 23.19 -7.05 -5.65
C VAL A 179 22.49 -8.04 -6.60
N THR A 180 22.04 -9.21 -6.13
CA THR A 180 21.57 -10.33 -6.97
C THR A 180 20.09 -10.67 -6.85
N TRP A 181 19.30 -9.97 -6.03
CA TRP A 181 17.88 -10.30 -5.90
C TRP A 181 17.07 -9.74 -7.08
N VAL A 182 16.38 -10.64 -7.79
CA VAL A 182 15.38 -10.31 -8.81
C VAL A 182 13.99 -10.49 -8.19
N PRO A 183 13.17 -9.43 -8.10
CA PRO A 183 11.82 -9.54 -7.57
C PRO A 183 10.94 -10.45 -8.43
N LYS A 184 10.02 -11.17 -7.78
CA LYS A 184 9.02 -12.01 -8.46
C LYS A 184 7.83 -11.20 -9.00
N PHE A 185 7.74 -9.94 -8.63
CA PHE A 185 6.67 -9.01 -9.00
C PHE A 185 7.13 -8.01 -10.06
N GLN A 186 6.15 -7.40 -10.71
CA GLN A 186 6.32 -6.23 -11.57
C GLN A 186 5.34 -5.15 -11.10
N LEU A 187 5.87 -4.12 -10.45
CA LEU A 187 5.11 -2.99 -9.98
C LEU A 187 4.68 -2.11 -11.17
N GLU A 188 3.44 -1.69 -11.09
CA GLU A 188 2.83 -0.65 -11.92
C GLU A 188 2.93 0.70 -11.21
N VAL A 189 2.84 0.70 -9.87
CA VAL A 189 2.90 1.90 -9.04
C VAL A 189 3.79 1.67 -7.83
N LEU A 190 4.73 2.58 -7.61
CA LEU A 190 5.47 2.70 -6.36
C LEU A 190 5.47 4.16 -5.90
N SER A 191 4.69 4.46 -4.86
CA SER A 191 4.71 5.76 -4.17
C SER A 191 5.21 5.57 -2.74
N LEU A 192 6.42 6.06 -2.45
CA LEU A 192 7.07 5.99 -1.14
C LEU A 192 7.55 7.37 -0.66
N SER A 193 7.08 8.46 -1.27
CA SER A 193 7.49 9.82 -0.93
C SER A 193 7.45 10.06 0.59
N SER A 194 8.60 10.39 1.17
CA SER A 194 8.76 10.53 2.63
C SER A 194 8.54 11.97 3.06
N MET A 195 7.90 12.14 4.22
CA MET A 195 7.70 13.46 4.86
C MET A 195 8.76 13.77 5.94
N THR A 196 9.67 12.83 6.20
CA THR A 196 10.72 12.98 7.22
C THR A 196 12.07 13.17 6.56
N HIS A 197 12.96 13.94 7.18
CA HIS A 197 14.35 14.01 6.74
C HIS A 197 14.99 12.63 6.87
N THR A 198 15.25 11.98 5.75
CA THR A 198 16.00 10.72 5.70
C THR A 198 17.48 11.02 5.49
N ASN A 199 18.33 10.17 6.04
CA ASN A 199 19.74 10.14 5.65
C ASN A 199 19.84 9.70 4.18
N SER A 200 20.99 9.94 3.55
CA SER A 200 21.25 9.44 2.20
C SER A 200 20.98 7.93 2.10
N LEU A 201 20.15 7.54 1.13
CA LEU A 201 19.77 6.16 0.88
C LEU A 201 20.24 5.75 -0.51
N PRO A 202 20.82 4.55 -0.70
CA PRO A 202 21.14 4.08 -2.04
C PRO A 202 19.84 3.86 -2.84
N LEU A 203 19.90 4.14 -4.15
CA LEU A 203 18.84 3.72 -5.05
C LEU A 203 18.64 2.20 -4.98
N PRO A 204 17.43 1.68 -4.73
CA PRO A 204 17.24 0.25 -4.52
C PRO A 204 17.34 -0.52 -5.85
N ASN A 205 18.22 -1.53 -5.87
CA ASN A 205 18.57 -2.28 -7.09
C ASN A 205 17.39 -3.04 -7.71
N PHE A 206 16.37 -3.42 -6.94
CA PHE A 206 15.22 -4.16 -7.48
C PHE A 206 14.48 -3.35 -8.58
N LEU A 207 14.54 -2.02 -8.53
CA LEU A 207 13.94 -1.13 -9.53
C LEU A 207 14.50 -1.37 -10.94
N PHE A 208 15.75 -1.81 -11.05
CA PHE A 208 16.36 -2.16 -12.34
C PHE A 208 15.62 -3.29 -13.05
N TYR A 209 14.98 -4.17 -12.28
CA TYR A 209 14.23 -5.31 -12.78
C TYR A 209 12.73 -5.03 -12.94
N GLN A 210 12.30 -3.77 -12.84
CA GLN A 210 10.92 -3.36 -13.06
C GLN A 210 10.77 -2.74 -14.46
N TYR A 211 9.82 -3.26 -15.22
CA TYR A 211 9.57 -2.87 -16.62
C TYR A 211 8.13 -2.40 -16.87
N ASN A 212 7.27 -2.46 -15.85
CA ASN A 212 5.86 -2.09 -15.92
C ASN A 212 5.52 -0.82 -15.14
N LEU A 213 6.50 -0.09 -14.60
CA LEU A 213 6.23 1.11 -13.80
C LEU A 213 5.55 2.16 -14.66
N SER A 214 4.38 2.59 -14.19
CA SER A 214 3.63 3.73 -14.69
C SER A 214 3.79 4.94 -13.77
N ILE A 215 3.96 4.72 -12.46
CA ILE A 215 4.13 5.77 -11.47
C ILE A 215 5.28 5.40 -10.54
N LEU A 216 6.27 6.29 -10.44
CA LEU A 216 7.32 6.21 -9.43
C LEU A 216 7.43 7.55 -8.70
N GLU A 217 7.05 7.55 -7.42
CA GLU A 217 7.11 8.72 -6.55
C GLU A 217 7.93 8.41 -5.29
N CYS A 218 9.17 8.90 -5.24
CA CYS A 218 10.07 8.74 -4.10
C CYS A 218 10.61 10.09 -3.64
N ALA A 219 9.76 11.11 -3.62
CA ALA A 219 10.13 12.46 -3.21
C ALA A 219 10.63 12.47 -1.77
N GLY A 220 11.73 13.17 -1.49
CA GLY A 220 12.23 13.32 -0.12
C GLY A 220 12.79 12.05 0.51
N CYS A 221 12.95 10.95 -0.24
CA CYS A 221 13.54 9.72 0.28
C CYS A 221 15.06 9.80 0.49
N GLY A 222 15.72 10.88 0.03
CA GLY A 222 17.17 11.03 0.15
C GLY A 222 17.94 10.06 -0.74
N LEU A 223 17.36 9.61 -1.86
CA LEU A 223 17.99 8.66 -2.76
C LEU A 223 19.26 9.25 -3.40
N GLU A 224 20.36 8.53 -3.35
CA GLU A 224 21.66 8.96 -3.87
C GLU A 224 22.16 8.11 -5.04
N GLY A 225 23.22 8.61 -5.69
CA GLY A 225 23.86 7.98 -6.84
C GLY A 225 23.72 8.82 -8.10
N GLU A 226 24.16 8.26 -9.24
CA GLU A 226 23.86 8.87 -10.54
C GLU A 226 22.36 8.76 -10.85
N PHE A 227 21.80 9.78 -11.50
CA PHE A 227 20.41 9.73 -11.94
C PHE A 227 20.13 8.48 -12.81
N PRO A 228 19.19 7.61 -12.42
CA PRO A 228 18.92 6.34 -13.09
C PRO A 228 18.15 6.52 -14.41
N SER A 229 18.84 7.01 -15.44
CA SER A 229 18.24 7.25 -16.77
C SER A 229 17.65 5.98 -17.41
N TRP A 230 18.15 4.81 -17.00
CA TRP A 230 17.61 3.51 -17.42
C TRP A 230 16.17 3.27 -16.95
N LEU A 231 15.65 3.98 -15.93
CA LEU A 231 14.24 3.88 -15.53
C LEU A 231 13.30 4.26 -16.68
N LEU A 232 13.63 5.35 -17.38
CA LEU A 232 12.88 5.84 -18.53
C LEU A 232 13.07 4.96 -19.76
N GLU A 233 14.22 4.31 -19.91
CA GLU A 233 14.47 3.34 -20.99
C GLU A 233 13.65 2.05 -20.79
N ASN A 234 13.60 1.55 -19.55
CA ASN A 234 13.00 0.25 -19.22
C ASN A 234 11.46 0.31 -19.11
N ASN A 235 10.88 1.47 -18.81
CA ASN A 235 9.46 1.61 -18.50
C ASN A 235 8.75 2.52 -19.51
N THR A 236 8.34 1.95 -20.65
CA THR A 236 7.81 2.73 -21.77
C THR A 236 6.40 3.29 -21.55
N ASN A 237 5.71 2.84 -20.49
CA ASN A 237 4.37 3.28 -20.12
C ASN A 237 4.40 4.23 -18.90
N MET A 238 5.57 4.79 -18.55
CA MET A 238 5.69 5.75 -17.46
C MET A 238 4.74 6.94 -17.69
N ILE A 239 4.02 7.33 -16.64
CA ILE A 239 3.05 8.43 -16.59
C ILE A 239 3.62 9.55 -15.71
N TYR A 240 4.12 9.20 -14.53
CA TYR A 240 4.67 10.14 -13.55
C TYR A 240 6.00 9.62 -13.00
N LEU A 241 7.03 10.47 -13.05
CA LEU A 241 8.32 10.24 -12.41
C LEU A 241 8.64 11.40 -11.47
N VAL A 242 8.47 11.18 -10.17
CA VAL A 242 8.70 12.18 -9.13
C VAL A 242 9.84 11.70 -8.22
N LEU A 243 11.01 12.27 -8.44
CA LEU A 243 12.24 12.01 -7.67
C LEU A 243 12.81 13.31 -7.08
N MET A 244 11.93 14.27 -6.79
CA MET A 244 12.30 15.55 -6.21
C MET A 244 12.91 15.39 -4.82
N ASN A 245 13.74 16.35 -4.41
CA ASN A 245 14.32 16.40 -3.07
C ASN A 245 15.08 15.11 -2.70
N CYS A 246 15.91 14.65 -3.64
CA CYS A 246 16.83 13.53 -3.46
C CYS A 246 18.29 14.02 -3.59
N SER A 247 19.24 13.09 -3.59
CA SER A 247 20.68 13.35 -3.68
C SER A 247 21.25 12.89 -5.02
N PHE A 248 20.44 12.84 -6.09
CA PHE A 248 20.92 12.36 -7.39
C PHE A 248 21.94 13.32 -8.01
N THR A 249 22.96 12.73 -8.64
CA THR A 249 24.07 13.40 -9.32
C THR A 249 24.17 12.94 -10.79
N GLY A 250 25.24 13.30 -11.48
CA GLY A 250 25.49 12.87 -12.86
C GLY A 250 24.77 13.76 -13.87
N THR A 251 24.35 13.17 -14.98
CA THR A 251 23.70 13.90 -16.10
C THR A 251 22.38 13.24 -16.47
N PHE A 252 21.40 14.05 -16.91
CA PHE A 252 20.14 13.54 -17.41
C PHE A 252 20.28 13.07 -18.86
N LYS A 253 20.03 11.78 -19.12
CA LYS A 253 20.05 11.21 -20.47
C LYS A 253 18.62 10.93 -20.93
N LEU A 254 18.32 11.31 -22.18
CA LEU A 254 17.06 10.94 -22.81
C LEU A 254 17.02 9.44 -23.12
N PRO A 255 15.87 8.77 -22.96
CA PRO A 255 15.69 7.41 -23.45
C PRO A 255 15.79 7.35 -24.98
N SER A 256 16.08 6.17 -25.52
CA SER A 256 16.23 5.92 -26.95
C SER A 256 14.90 5.96 -27.71
N ARG A 257 13.78 5.87 -27.00
CA ARG A 257 12.42 5.81 -27.55
C ARG A 257 11.53 6.92 -26.95
N PRO A 258 10.51 7.38 -27.70
CA PRO A 258 9.49 8.26 -27.14
C PRO A 258 8.71 7.62 -25.99
N LEU A 259 8.39 8.42 -24.98
CA LEU A 259 7.49 8.09 -23.88
C LEU A 259 6.22 8.96 -24.00
N PRO A 260 5.26 8.57 -24.86
CA PRO A 260 4.07 9.38 -25.11
C PRO A 260 3.11 9.42 -23.91
N THR A 261 3.21 8.50 -22.97
CA THR A 261 2.36 8.46 -21.77
C THR A 261 2.88 9.33 -20.64
N LEU A 262 4.11 9.86 -20.74
CA LEU A 262 4.75 10.59 -19.67
C LEU A 262 4.23 12.03 -19.62
N TYR A 263 3.54 12.37 -18.54
CA TYR A 263 2.95 13.69 -18.33
C TYR A 263 3.79 14.56 -17.37
N GLU A 264 4.49 13.94 -16.42
CA GLU A 264 5.26 14.67 -15.42
C GLU A 264 6.62 14.00 -15.15
N ILE A 265 7.67 14.84 -15.15
CA ILE A 265 8.98 14.52 -14.58
C ILE A 265 9.33 15.64 -13.60
N ASP A 266 9.38 15.31 -12.30
CA ASP A 266 9.89 16.21 -11.28
C ASP A 266 11.20 15.67 -10.69
N LEU A 267 12.31 16.31 -11.08
CA LEU A 267 13.65 16.06 -10.56
C LEU A 267 14.18 17.24 -9.74
N SER A 268 13.31 18.14 -9.31
CA SER A 268 13.71 19.35 -8.59
C SER A 268 14.45 19.03 -7.28
N ASN A 269 15.29 19.96 -6.83
CA ASN A 269 16.10 19.80 -5.63
C ASN A 269 16.95 18.51 -5.60
N ASN A 270 17.77 18.35 -6.65
CA ASN A 270 18.82 17.33 -6.77
C ASN A 270 20.16 18.02 -7.15
N SER A 271 21.23 17.24 -7.31
CA SER A 271 22.55 17.71 -7.76
C SER A 271 22.90 17.23 -9.18
N ILE A 272 21.90 17.05 -10.05
CA ILE A 272 22.07 16.67 -11.46
C ILE A 272 22.71 17.83 -12.22
N THR A 273 23.70 17.53 -13.06
CA THR A 273 24.50 18.52 -13.81
C THR A 273 24.43 18.26 -15.33
N GLY A 274 25.10 19.11 -16.10
CA GLY A 274 25.18 18.98 -17.56
C GLY A 274 24.06 19.73 -18.29
N GLN A 275 23.91 19.41 -19.57
CA GLN A 275 22.90 20.02 -20.45
C GLN A 275 21.77 19.03 -20.70
N ILE A 276 20.54 19.54 -20.79
CA ILE A 276 19.42 18.77 -21.34
C ILE A 276 19.70 18.56 -22.84
N PRO A 277 19.65 17.33 -23.38
CA PRO A 277 19.91 17.09 -24.80
C PRO A 277 18.86 17.79 -25.69
N ASN A 278 19.23 18.94 -26.26
CA ASN A 278 18.29 19.89 -26.90
C ASN A 278 17.65 19.40 -28.21
N ASN A 279 18.22 18.41 -28.91
CA ASN A 279 17.84 18.17 -30.30
C ASN A 279 16.57 17.32 -30.48
N ASN A 280 15.95 16.80 -29.41
CA ASN A 280 14.83 15.87 -29.56
C ASN A 280 13.85 15.76 -28.37
N ILE A 281 13.93 16.66 -27.37
CA ILE A 281 13.17 16.44 -26.13
C ILE A 281 11.65 16.42 -26.35
N SER A 282 11.12 17.26 -27.24
CA SER A 282 9.69 17.31 -27.55
C SER A 282 9.20 16.10 -28.34
N SER A 283 10.06 15.41 -29.10
CA SER A 283 9.67 14.15 -29.75
C SER A 283 9.74 12.98 -28.79
N ILE A 284 10.65 13.04 -27.81
CA ILE A 284 10.83 11.99 -26.82
C ILE A 284 9.74 12.08 -25.75
N PHE A 285 9.36 13.29 -25.33
CA PHE A 285 8.33 13.53 -24.33
C PHE A 285 7.25 14.48 -24.87
N PRO A 286 6.38 14.01 -25.78
CA PRO A 286 5.44 14.88 -26.49
C PRO A 286 4.31 15.46 -25.61
N ASN A 287 4.06 14.89 -24.42
CA ASN A 287 2.93 15.22 -23.56
C ASN A 287 3.34 15.73 -22.15
N LEU A 288 4.63 16.08 -21.95
CA LEU A 288 5.06 16.74 -20.71
C LEU A 288 4.33 18.09 -20.55
N ILE A 289 3.73 18.31 -19.39
CA ILE A 289 2.96 19.51 -19.03
C ILE A 289 3.85 20.53 -18.33
#